data_AF-A0A1I1D8B3-F1
#
_entry.id   AF-A0A1I1D8B3-F1
#
_cell.length_a   1.000
_cell.length_b   1.000
_cell.length_c   1.000
_cell.angle_alpha   90.00
_cell.angle_beta   90.00
_cell.angle_gamma   90.00
#
_symmetry.space_group_name_H-M   'P 1'
#
loop_
_entity.id
_entity.type
_entity.pdbx_description
1 polymer ?
#
loop_
_entity_poly.entity_id
_entity_poly.type
_entity_poly.pdbx_seq_one_letter_code
_entity_poly.pdbx_strand_id
1 'polypeptide(L)'
;MRHDLLGGGKIHHIAEPQALGTAGTVGMLRDIVFERFMVFYGDLVMDFNLNSFIRLGEQFNSLGTIVVRPNYHPFDSDLLETDADNRITGLYPKNNLSKA
;
A
#
# COMPACT_ATOMS: atom_id res chain seq x y z
N MET A 1 -15.40 -4.25 21.86
CA MET A 1 -14.71 -3.66 23.01
C MET A 1 -13.99 -2.43 22.51
N ARG A 2 -14.37 -1.21 22.93
CA ARG A 2 -13.74 0.04 22.47
C ARG A 2 -12.61 0.37 23.44
N HIS A 3 -11.38 0.37 22.94
CA HIS A 3 -10.22 0.94 23.63
C HIS A 3 -9.98 2.31 23.04
N ASP A 4 -10.33 3.35 23.80
CA ASP A 4 -10.11 4.73 23.41
C ASP A 4 -8.65 5.09 23.74
N LEU A 5 -7.78 5.10 22.73
CA LEU A 5 -6.42 5.65 22.86
C LEU A 5 -6.48 7.17 22.97
N LEU A 6 -5.67 7.74 23.87
CA LEU A 6 -5.62 9.15 24.22
C LEU A 6 -5.37 10.03 22.98
N GLY A 7 -6.35 10.87 22.62
CA GLY A 7 -6.40 11.67 21.38
C GLY A 7 -7.32 11.11 20.27
N GLY A 8 -8.03 10.02 20.58
CA GLY A 8 -8.52 8.97 19.68
C GLY A 8 -9.31 9.35 18.43
N GLY A 9 -8.73 9.00 17.27
CA GLY A 9 -9.48 8.76 16.06
C GLY A 9 -10.48 7.59 16.24
N LYS A 10 -11.54 7.57 15.43
CA LYS A 10 -12.49 6.45 15.42
C LYS A 10 -11.82 5.21 14.85
N ILE A 11 -11.72 4.14 15.65
CA ILE A 11 -11.20 2.85 15.20
C ILE A 11 -12.38 1.96 14.80
N HIS A 12 -12.33 1.46 13.57
CA HIS A 12 -13.25 0.46 13.05
C HIS A 12 -12.50 -0.87 12.92
N HIS A 13 -13.06 -1.94 13.48
CA HIS A 13 -12.53 -3.29 13.35
C HIS A 13 -13.40 -4.08 12.38
N ILE A 14 -12.76 -4.72 11.40
CA ILE A 14 -13.42 -5.56 10.40
C ILE A 14 -12.60 -6.85 10.35
N ALA A 15 -13.27 -7.99 10.53
CA ALA A 15 -12.65 -9.29 10.37
C ALA A 15 -12.95 -9.81 8.96
N GLU A 16 -11.92 -10.24 8.23
CA GLU A 16 -12.14 -10.95 6.97
C GLU A 16 -12.84 -12.30 7.24
N PRO A 17 -13.88 -12.67 6.47
CA PRO A 17 -14.63 -13.91 6.70
C PRO A 17 -13.84 -15.18 6.34
N GLN A 18 -12.82 -15.02 5.50
CA GLN A 18 -11.87 -16.03 5.05
C GLN A 18 -10.60 -15.31 4.59
N ALA A 19 -9.52 -16.04 4.25
CA ALA A 19 -8.31 -15.43 3.71
C ALA A 19 -8.57 -14.80 2.32
N LEU A 20 -8.87 -13.49 2.30
CA LEU A 20 -9.21 -12.74 1.08
C LEU A 20 -7.97 -12.13 0.40
N GLY A 21 -6.85 -12.12 1.11
CA GLY A 21 -5.63 -11.42 0.69
C GLY A 21 -5.81 -9.90 0.71
N THR A 22 -4.74 -9.16 0.42
CA THR A 22 -4.73 -7.69 0.53
C THR A 22 -5.85 -7.03 -0.26
N ALA A 23 -6.00 -7.38 -1.54
CA ALA A 23 -6.98 -6.74 -2.41
C ALA A 23 -8.43 -6.99 -1.96
N GLY A 24 -8.73 -8.22 -1.51
CA GLY A 24 -10.07 -8.56 -1.03
C GLY A 24 -10.41 -7.83 0.28
N THR A 25 -9.47 -7.75 1.21
CA THR A 25 -9.65 -7.01 2.47
C THR A 25 -9.81 -5.51 2.25
N VAL A 26 -9.02 -4.90 1.36
CA VAL A 26 -9.22 -3.49 0.95
C VAL A 26 -10.59 -3.30 0.30
N GLY A 27 -11.06 -4.28 -0.49
CA GLY A 27 -12.40 -4.25 -1.10
C GLY A 27 -13.54 -4.18 -0.08
N MET A 28 -13.37 -4.73 1.13
CA MET A 28 -14.36 -4.63 2.21
C MET A 28 -14.54 -3.19 2.74
N LEU A 29 -13.61 -2.28 2.43
CA LEU A 29 -13.65 -0.88 2.87
C LEU A 29 -14.49 0.02 1.93
N ARG A 30 -14.99 -0.50 0.80
CA ARG A 30 -15.65 0.29 -0.25
C ARG A 30 -16.80 1.17 0.24
N ASP A 31 -17.55 0.70 1.24
CA ASP A 31 -18.71 1.40 1.79
C ASP A 31 -18.38 2.17 3.08
N ILE A 32 -17.09 2.24 3.45
CA ILE A 32 -16.60 2.82 4.70
C ILE A 32 -15.64 3.99 4.42
N VAL A 33 -14.79 3.86 3.40
CA VAL A 33 -13.75 4.83 3.05
C VAL A 33 -13.99 5.35 1.63
N PHE A 34 -14.24 6.65 1.53
CA PHE A 34 -14.57 7.32 0.26
C PHE A 34 -13.47 8.26 -0.26
N GLU A 35 -12.58 8.69 0.63
CA GLU A 35 -11.49 9.62 0.33
C GLU A 35 -10.17 8.86 0.09
N ARG A 36 -9.12 9.56 -0.34
CA ARG A 36 -7.78 8.96 -0.43
C ARG A 36 -7.35 8.48 0.94
N PHE A 37 -6.87 7.23 1.01
CA PHE A 37 -6.46 6.59 2.26
C PHE A 37 -5.12 5.90 2.10
N MET A 38 -4.49 5.60 3.24
CA MET A 38 -3.26 4.82 3.31
C MET A 38 -3.57 3.41 3.82
N VAL A 39 -2.87 2.43 3.27
CA VAL A 39 -2.92 1.04 3.73
C VAL A 39 -1.57 0.72 4.38
N PHE A 40 -1.62 0.24 5.62
CA PHE A 40 -0.46 -0.21 6.36
C PHE A 40 -0.62 -1.69 6.68
N TYR A 41 0.44 -2.46 6.46
CA TYR A 41 0.51 -3.83 6.93
C TYR A 41 0.97 -3.83 8.40
N GLY A 42 0.22 -4.52 9.26
CA GLY A 42 0.42 -4.47 10.71
C GLY A 42 1.72 -5.14 11.20
N ASP A 43 2.41 -5.88 10.33
CA ASP A 43 3.67 -6.55 10.58
C ASP A 43 4.90 -5.76 10.10
N LEU A 44 4.70 -4.60 9.46
CA LEU A 44 5.79 -3.77 8.97
C LEU A 44 6.20 -2.72 10.01
N VAL A 45 7.47 -2.73 10.38
CA VAL A 45 8.13 -1.58 11.00
C VAL A 45 8.57 -0.63 9.90
N MET A 46 8.15 0.62 9.98
CA MET A 46 8.44 1.66 8.99
C MET A 46 8.99 2.90 9.68
N ASP A 47 10.02 3.49 9.08
CA ASP A 47 10.61 4.76 9.51
C ASP A 47 10.82 5.66 8.27
N PHE A 48 9.80 6.46 7.97
CA PHE A 48 9.85 7.43 6.87
C PHE A 48 8.89 8.60 7.10
N ASN A 49 9.09 9.67 6.34
CA ASN A 49 8.27 10.88 6.45
C ASN A 49 6.94 10.74 5.68
N LEU A 50 5.85 10.47 6.42
CA LEU A 50 4.50 10.36 5.87
C LEU A 50 4.04 11.63 5.13
N ASN A 51 4.39 12.82 5.62
CA ASN A 51 3.99 14.08 4.97
C ASN A 51 4.63 14.22 3.58
N SER A 52 5.88 13.79 3.43
CA SER A 52 6.55 13.77 2.13
C SER A 52 5.91 12.77 1.17
N PHE A 53 5.51 11.60 1.67
CA PHE A 53 4.81 10.59 0.89
C PHE A 53 3.44 11.07 0.41
N ILE A 54 2.66 11.71 1.28
CA ILE A 54 1.35 12.28 0.92
C ILE A 54 1.51 13.35 -0.16
N ARG A 55 2.44 14.31 0.03
CA ARG A 55 2.71 15.36 -0.97
C ARG A 55 3.13 14.79 -2.32
N LEU A 56 3.98 13.77 -2.33
CA LEU A 56 4.39 13.09 -3.56
C LEU A 56 3.16 12.51 -4.28
N GLY A 57 2.26 11.84 -3.54
CA GLY A 57 1.05 11.28 -4.10
C GLY A 57 0.03 12.29 -4.62
N GLU A 58 0.10 13.54 -4.18
CA GLU A 58 -0.71 14.66 -4.67
C GLU A 58 -0.14 15.32 -5.93
N GLN A 59 1.15 15.15 -6.21
CA GLN A 59 1.80 15.73 -7.39
C GLN A 59 1.39 15.08 -8.72
N PHE A 60 0.84 13.86 -8.66
CA PHE A 60 0.47 13.09 -9.84
C PHE A 60 -1.03 12.83 -9.88
N ASN A 61 -1.62 12.91 -11.07
CA ASN A 61 -2.97 12.41 -11.31
C ASN A 61 -2.97 10.87 -11.45
N SER A 62 -2.53 10.16 -10.40
CA SER A 62 -2.42 8.70 -10.37
C SER A 62 -3.52 8.06 -9.50
N LEU A 63 -3.74 6.76 -9.71
CA LEU A 63 -4.65 5.96 -8.88
C LEU A 63 -4.16 5.85 -7.43
N GLY A 64 -2.85 5.90 -7.21
CA GLY A 64 -2.24 5.78 -5.90
C GLY A 64 -0.73 5.90 -5.93
N THR A 65 -0.13 5.76 -4.76
CA THR A 65 1.32 5.80 -4.54
C THR A 65 1.67 4.60 -3.66
N ILE A 66 2.77 3.92 -3.97
CA ILE A 66 3.26 2.78 -3.19
C ILE A 66 4.65 3.07 -2.66
N VAL A 67 4.98 2.53 -1.49
CA VAL A 67 6.35 2.53 -0.97
C VAL A 67 7.02 1.25 -1.42
N VAL A 68 8.21 1.40 -2.00
CA VAL A 68 8.99 0.29 -2.55
C VAL A 68 10.35 0.27 -1.87
N ARG A 69 10.85 -0.92 -1.54
CA ARG A 69 12.19 -1.10 -1.00
C ARG A 69 13.10 -1.61 -2.12
N PRO A 70 14.29 -1.03 -2.33
CA PRO A 70 15.31 -1.66 -3.14
C PRO A 70 15.57 -3.08 -2.62
N ASN A 71 15.40 -4.07 -3.48
CA ASN A 71 15.64 -5.47 -3.14
C ASN A 71 16.87 -5.97 -3.90
N TYR A 72 17.80 -6.62 -3.20
CA TYR A 72 18.99 -7.24 -3.80
C TYR A 72 18.71 -8.65 -4.35
N HIS A 73 17.53 -9.21 -4.08
CA HIS A 73 17.08 -10.50 -4.58
C HIS A 73 15.82 -10.33 -5.46
N PRO A 74 15.98 -10.02 -6.76
CA PRO A 74 14.86 -9.71 -7.64
C PRO A 74 13.91 -10.90 -7.87
N PHE A 75 14.37 -12.11 -7.55
CA PHE A 75 13.57 -13.33 -7.64
C PHE A 75 12.70 -13.59 -6.40
N ASP A 76 12.77 -12.74 -5.37
CA ASP A 76 12.04 -12.94 -4.11
C ASP A 76 10.82 -12.05 -3.90
N SER A 77 10.62 -11.11 -4.81
CA SER A 77 9.48 -10.20 -4.80
C SER A 77 9.01 -9.93 -6.23
N ASP A 78 7.82 -9.36 -6.36
CA ASP A 78 7.45 -8.71 -7.62
C ASP A 78 8.39 -7.52 -7.86
N LEU A 79 8.67 -7.25 -9.13
CA LEU A 79 9.47 -6.11 -9.56
C LEU A 79 8.57 -5.01 -10.12
N LEU A 80 9.06 -3.79 -10.01
CA LEU A 80 8.45 -2.60 -10.56
C LEU A 80 9.49 -1.81 -11.33
N GLU A 81 9.08 -1.25 -12.45
CA GLU A 81 9.87 -0.33 -13.24
C GLU A 81 9.29 1.08 -13.09
N THR A 82 10.18 2.04 -12.92
CA THR A 82 9.83 3.45 -12.77
C THR A 82 10.57 4.31 -13.78
N ASP A 83 9.91 5.33 -14.29
CA ASP A 83 10.56 6.39 -15.06
C ASP A 83 11.35 7.38 -14.18
N ALA A 84 11.97 8.38 -14.80
CA ALA A 84 12.73 9.42 -14.10
C ALA A 84 11.87 10.31 -13.18
N ASP A 85 10.54 10.32 -13.37
CA ASP A 85 9.58 11.06 -12.54
C ASP A 85 8.99 10.21 -11.41
N ASN A 86 9.49 8.99 -11.19
CA ASN A 86 8.97 8.00 -10.23
C ASN A 86 7.56 7.49 -10.56
N ARG A 87 7.11 7.58 -11.82
CA ARG A 87 5.88 6.90 -12.24
C ARG A 87 6.17 5.44 -12.51
N ILE A 88 5.29 4.57 -12.04
CA ILE A 88 5.35 3.14 -12.33
C ILE A 88 4.96 2.93 -13.79
N THR A 89 5.87 2.37 -14.58
CA THR A 89 5.68 2.06 -16.00
C THR A 89 5.54 0.56 -16.26
N GLY A 90 5.96 -0.29 -15.31
CA GLY A 90 5.89 -1.74 -15.42
C GLY A 90 5.76 -2.44 -14.07
N LEU A 91 5.07 -3.59 -14.07
CA LEU A 91 4.92 -4.50 -12.93
C LEU A 91 5.21 -5.93 -13.40
N TYR A 92 6.18 -6.58 -12.78
CA TYR A 92 6.67 -7.90 -13.19
C TYR A 92 6.55 -8.87 -12.01
N PRO A 93 5.54 -9.76 -12.03
CA PRO A 93 5.37 -10.72 -10.95
C PRO A 93 6.56 -11.68 -10.85
N LYS A 94 6.94 -12.06 -9.63
CA LYS A 94 8.05 -12.99 -9.33
C LYS A 94 8.05 -14.26 -10.21
N ASN A 95 6.85 -14.78 -10.53
CA ASN A 95 6.70 -16.04 -11.27
C ASN A 95 6.76 -15.88 -12.81
N ASN A 96 6.95 -14.67 -13.33
CA ASN A 96 6.90 -14.35 -14.77
C ASN A 96 8.14 -13.62 -15.30
N LEU A 97 9.31 -13.85 -14.70
CA LEU A 97 10.57 -13.15 -15.02
C LEU A 97 11.19 -13.48 -16.40
N SER A 98 10.50 -14.22 -17.28
CA SER A 98 10.96 -14.42 -18.67
C SER A 98 10.79 -13.20 -19.57
N LYS A 99 10.29 -12.08 -19.02
CA LYS A 99 9.97 -10.84 -19.75
C LYS A 99 10.52 -9.55 -19.09
N ALA A 100 11.36 -9.68 -18.06
CA ALA A 100 12.06 -8.56 -17.44
C ALA A 100 13.42 -8.35 -18.10
#